data_AF-A0A832I000-F1
#
_entry.id   AF-A0A832I000-F1
#
_cell.length_a   1.000
_cell.length_b   1.000
_cell.length_c   1.000
_cell.angle_alpha   90.00
_cell.angle_beta   90.00
_cell.angle_gamma   90.00
#
_symmetry.space_group_name_H-M   'P 1'
#
loop_
_entity.id
_entity.type
_entity.pdbx_description
1 polymer ?
#
loop_
_entity_poly.entity_id
_entity_poly.type
_entity_poly.pdbx_seq_one_letter_code
_entity_poly.pdbx_strand_id
1 'polypeptide(L)'
;MSKEEHARLIMDEFEKLRAAIEELTRKQENLAGDTKLVKEMKPEEMSREETGKQLNEQAQEQADYQRDLEKLAQEGLKTTREAMRNSSIPTDTIKEWTENVEIMQNIARQPMANAMRSLRQGAQNPQQRSEEVSQAHQQEQEALQNLQDLQKKMAATLDKMQSKSLADRLRAMGETEKGVAENLQKTLPETIGLSLEKLPPPVRKNINNLAANQEAASKQTRKLQDEIQRFYQRTQSEKHGEVHQQMEETKVVDLLAQVGDFLKENIGSQAMSQSQELAAKFFKWAEMLDGEKGGGGGGGGGGGGQQMSEEDLAKMLELLRIRESQENLREQTRLLDVFKKGRETYTEDTSKLATKQHGLSRDLGKLKKDRLFNKARAWMEGANEAMDDAAAHLERPRTDEPTFNAQTDAMNLLDEALKSLMQSNQQGQGQGQQQGMMAFMQMMAMGQAKPQVGEQPGGQTPGGNTGGGPSDRPNQTYTGDMRGRTGPSRTTERVSGSGTRVLPAEYREALQNYFNAIEKAN
;
A
#
# COMPACT_ATOMS: atom_id res chain seq x y z
N MET A 1 -8.83 0.36 -8.44
CA MET A 1 -7.75 -0.16 -7.60
C MET A 1 -8.22 -0.13 -6.15
N SER A 2 -8.18 -1.26 -5.47
CA SER A 2 -8.55 -1.35 -4.05
C SER A 2 -7.41 -0.84 -3.15
N LYS A 3 -7.67 -0.63 -1.85
CA LYS A 3 -6.63 -0.21 -0.90
C LYS A 3 -5.56 -1.29 -0.74
N GLU A 4 -5.95 -2.55 -0.84
CA GLU A 4 -5.09 -3.72 -0.73
C GLU A 4 -4.21 -3.86 -1.98
N GLU A 5 -4.78 -3.65 -3.17
CA GLU A 5 -4.02 -3.61 -4.42
C GLU A 5 -2.99 -2.48 -4.42
N HIS A 6 -3.36 -1.29 -3.94
CA HIS A 6 -2.43 -0.18 -3.82
C HIS A 6 -1.31 -0.47 -2.81
N ALA A 7 -1.63 -1.05 -1.65
CA ALA A 7 -0.63 -1.42 -0.65
C ALA A 7 0.38 -2.44 -1.21
N ARG A 8 -0.08 -3.37 -2.06
CA ARG A 8 0.80 -4.32 -2.75
C ARG A 8 1.74 -3.62 -3.73
N LEU A 9 1.25 -2.68 -4.54
CA LEU A 9 2.13 -1.93 -5.45
C LEU A 9 3.23 -1.18 -4.68
N ILE A 10 2.89 -0.59 -3.54
CA ILE A 10 3.88 0.04 -2.65
C ILE A 10 4.92 -0.97 -2.17
N MET A 11 4.49 -2.18 -1.74
CA MET A 11 5.42 -3.25 -1.35
C MET A 11 6.36 -3.61 -2.50
N ASP A 12 5.82 -3.80 -3.71
CA ASP A 12 6.61 -4.17 -4.89
C ASP A 12 7.67 -3.10 -5.20
N GLU A 13 7.35 -1.80 -5.05
CA GLU A 13 8.33 -0.71 -5.21
C GLU A 13 9.42 -0.74 -4.12
N PHE A 14 9.07 -1.06 -2.86
CA PHE A 14 10.08 -1.23 -1.81
C PHE A 14 10.94 -2.49 -1.99
N GLU A 15 10.40 -3.57 -2.56
CA GLU A 15 11.17 -4.76 -2.93
C GLU A 15 12.21 -4.43 -4.03
N LYS A 16 11.81 -3.66 -5.05
CA LYS A 16 12.73 -3.16 -6.09
C LYS A 16 13.82 -2.27 -5.48
N LEU A 17 13.44 -1.35 -4.59
CA LEU A 17 14.37 -0.49 -3.87
C LEU A 17 15.40 -1.31 -3.08
N ARG A 18 14.94 -2.34 -2.35
CA ARG A 18 15.82 -3.26 -1.62
C ARG A 18 16.80 -3.98 -2.55
N ALA A 19 16.32 -4.50 -3.68
CA ALA A 19 17.16 -5.19 -4.66
C ALA A 19 18.23 -4.24 -5.26
N ALA A 20 17.87 -2.98 -5.53
CA ALA A 20 18.82 -1.97 -5.99
C ALA A 20 19.89 -1.65 -4.94
N ILE A 21 19.52 -1.58 -3.65
CA ILE A 21 20.46 -1.41 -2.54
C ILE A 21 21.35 -2.66 -2.40
N GLU A 22 20.82 -3.87 -2.62
CA GLU A 22 21.62 -5.10 -2.66
C GLU A 22 22.71 -5.06 -3.71
N GLU A 23 22.34 -4.66 -4.92
CA GLU A 23 23.30 -4.50 -6.02
C GLU A 23 24.34 -3.41 -5.71
N LEU A 24 23.91 -2.28 -5.14
CA LEU A 24 24.82 -1.21 -4.74
C LEU A 24 25.81 -1.68 -3.66
N THR A 25 25.35 -2.45 -2.67
CA THR A 25 26.23 -3.00 -1.64
C THR A 25 27.27 -3.96 -2.22
N ARG A 26 26.89 -4.81 -3.18
CA ARG A 26 27.85 -5.69 -3.88
C ARG A 26 28.92 -4.88 -4.63
N LYS A 27 28.52 -3.80 -5.31
CA LYS A 27 29.46 -2.90 -5.99
C LYS A 27 30.39 -2.19 -5.00
N GLN A 28 29.85 -1.71 -3.88
CA GLN A 28 30.63 -1.11 -2.81
C GLN A 28 31.60 -2.13 -2.17
N GLU A 29 31.22 -3.41 -2.09
CA GLU A 29 32.07 -4.47 -1.54
C GLU A 29 33.27 -4.75 -2.45
N ASN A 30 33.03 -4.79 -3.76
CA ASN A 30 34.09 -4.90 -4.76
C ASN A 30 35.05 -3.70 -4.68
N LEU A 31 34.52 -2.48 -4.65
CA LEU A 31 35.33 -1.26 -4.54
C LEU A 31 36.16 -1.24 -3.26
N ALA A 32 35.57 -1.59 -2.11
CA ALA A 32 36.30 -1.66 -0.85
C ALA A 32 37.38 -2.76 -0.86
N GLY A 33 37.14 -3.86 -1.59
CA GLY A 33 38.13 -4.88 -1.88
C GLY A 33 39.30 -4.35 -2.70
N ASP A 34 39.03 -3.58 -3.75
CA ASP A 34 40.06 -2.98 -4.60
C ASP A 34 40.87 -1.91 -3.85
N THR A 35 40.20 -1.07 -3.05
CA THR A 35 40.88 -0.09 -2.17
C THR A 35 41.77 -0.80 -1.14
N LYS A 36 41.34 -1.96 -0.62
CA LYS A 36 42.17 -2.80 0.25
C LYS A 36 43.42 -3.33 -0.47
N LEU A 37 43.27 -3.78 -1.71
CA LEU A 37 44.41 -4.23 -2.52
C LEU A 37 45.42 -3.08 -2.70
N VAL A 38 44.95 -1.86 -3.00
CA VAL A 38 45.82 -0.68 -3.09
C VAL A 38 46.50 -0.38 -1.76
N LYS A 39 45.78 -0.50 -0.64
CA LYS A 39 46.33 -0.32 0.71
C LYS A 39 47.47 -1.28 1.04
N GLU A 40 47.40 -2.51 0.53
CA GLU A 40 48.39 -3.58 0.79
C GLU A 40 49.59 -3.56 -0.19
N MET A 41 49.59 -2.67 -1.19
CA MET A 41 50.70 -2.51 -2.15
C MET A 41 51.99 -2.03 -1.49
N LYS A 42 53.14 -2.37 -2.09
CA LYS A 42 54.45 -1.89 -1.64
C LYS A 42 54.57 -0.37 -1.82
N PRO A 43 55.35 0.34 -0.98
CA PRO A 43 55.51 1.80 -1.07
C PRO A 43 55.98 2.32 -2.44
N GLU A 44 56.80 1.53 -3.14
CA GLU A 44 57.33 1.83 -4.47
C GLU A 44 56.25 1.77 -5.56
N GLU A 45 55.30 0.84 -5.46
CA GLU A 45 54.14 0.71 -6.35
C GLU A 45 53.07 1.73 -5.99
N MET A 46 52.88 1.97 -4.69
CA MET A 46 51.95 2.96 -4.18
C MET A 46 52.30 4.37 -4.63
N SER A 47 53.59 4.68 -4.84
CA SER A 47 54.05 6.01 -5.29
C SER A 47 53.91 6.24 -6.81
N ARG A 48 53.52 5.22 -7.59
CA ARG A 48 53.41 5.32 -9.05
C ARG A 48 52.24 6.20 -9.48
N GLU A 49 52.36 6.77 -10.68
CA GLU A 49 51.28 7.54 -11.30
C GLU A 49 50.07 6.65 -11.63
N GLU A 50 50.29 5.39 -12.01
CA GLU A 50 49.23 4.40 -12.29
C GLU A 50 48.31 4.20 -11.08
N THR A 51 48.87 4.06 -9.88
CA THR A 51 48.10 3.97 -8.62
C THR A 51 47.29 5.24 -8.36
N GLY A 52 47.81 6.41 -8.75
CA GLY A 52 47.07 7.66 -8.69
C GLY A 52 45.87 7.69 -9.65
N LYS A 53 46.01 7.13 -10.86
CA LYS A 53 44.91 6.99 -11.83
C LYS A 53 43.85 6.01 -11.32
N GLN A 54 44.27 4.85 -10.81
CA GLN A 54 43.37 3.87 -10.21
C GLN A 54 42.59 4.47 -9.03
N LEU A 55 43.24 5.19 -8.12
CA LEU A 55 42.56 5.86 -7.02
C LEU A 55 41.57 6.93 -7.48
N ASN A 56 41.88 7.62 -8.59
CA ASN A 56 40.95 8.59 -9.17
C ASN A 56 39.74 7.91 -9.83
N GLU A 57 39.92 6.75 -10.46
CA GLU A 57 38.83 5.91 -10.97
C GLU A 57 37.95 5.39 -9.82
N GLN A 58 38.56 4.84 -8.77
CA GLN A 58 37.87 4.41 -7.55
C GLN A 58 37.10 5.57 -6.89
N ALA A 59 37.68 6.78 -6.85
CA ALA A 59 36.98 7.96 -6.34
C ALA A 59 35.76 8.34 -7.18
N GLN A 60 35.81 8.14 -8.50
CA GLN A 60 34.68 8.37 -9.41
C GLN A 60 33.59 7.32 -9.20
N GLU A 61 33.95 6.04 -9.10
CA GLU A 61 33.02 4.96 -8.77
C GLU A 61 32.33 5.21 -7.42
N GLN A 62 33.08 5.58 -6.39
CA GLN A 62 32.54 5.94 -5.08
C GLN A 62 31.54 7.11 -5.16
N ALA A 63 31.83 8.11 -6.01
CA ALA A 63 30.94 9.25 -6.23
C ALA A 63 29.64 8.85 -6.94
N ASP A 64 29.72 7.90 -7.88
CA ASP A 64 28.54 7.39 -8.58
C ASP A 64 27.69 6.51 -7.65
N TYR A 65 28.31 5.68 -6.80
CA TYR A 65 27.60 4.90 -5.78
C TYR A 65 26.90 5.80 -4.76
N GLN A 66 27.54 6.87 -4.34
CA GLN A 66 26.92 7.90 -3.49
C GLN A 66 25.66 8.48 -4.17
N ARG A 67 25.77 8.92 -5.43
CA ARG A 67 24.66 9.51 -6.18
C ARG A 67 23.52 8.52 -6.39
N ASP A 68 23.84 7.26 -6.65
CA ASP A 68 22.83 6.23 -6.83
C ASP A 68 22.10 5.95 -5.52
N LEU A 69 22.79 5.90 -4.38
CA LEU A 69 22.13 5.80 -3.06
C LEU A 69 21.23 7.01 -2.76
N GLU A 70 21.65 8.22 -3.14
CA GLU A 70 20.82 9.43 -2.99
C GLU A 70 19.56 9.38 -3.87
N LYS A 71 19.65 8.88 -5.11
CA LYS A 71 18.49 8.68 -5.98
C LYS A 71 17.54 7.64 -5.40
N LEU A 72 18.08 6.51 -4.96
CA LEU A 72 17.30 5.45 -4.32
C LEU A 72 16.60 5.97 -3.05
N ALA A 73 17.27 6.81 -2.26
CA ALA A 73 16.65 7.50 -1.14
C ALA A 73 15.49 8.41 -1.58
N GLN A 74 15.65 9.18 -2.65
CA GLN A 74 14.56 10.04 -3.17
C GLN A 74 13.38 9.22 -3.71
N GLU A 75 13.63 8.11 -4.38
CA GLU A 75 12.60 7.17 -4.83
C GLU A 75 11.88 6.55 -3.63
N GLY A 76 12.61 6.09 -2.62
CA GLY A 76 12.05 5.60 -1.36
C GLY A 76 11.18 6.64 -0.67
N LEU A 77 11.59 7.92 -0.63
CA LEU A 77 10.75 9.00 -0.10
C LEU A 77 9.44 9.18 -0.86
N LYS A 78 9.48 9.11 -2.19
CA LYS A 78 8.27 9.22 -3.03
C LYS A 78 7.33 8.04 -2.76
N THR A 79 7.86 6.82 -2.67
CA THR A 79 7.09 5.62 -2.36
C THR A 79 6.49 5.69 -0.95
N THR A 80 7.24 6.14 0.06
CA THR A 80 6.73 6.40 1.42
C THR A 80 5.61 7.44 1.40
N ARG A 81 5.73 8.49 0.58
CA ARG A 81 4.70 9.53 0.42
C ARG A 81 3.42 8.97 -0.19
N GLU A 82 3.54 8.18 -1.25
CA GLU A 82 2.39 7.51 -1.85
C GLU A 82 1.73 6.53 -0.87
N ALA A 83 2.52 5.82 -0.07
CA ALA A 83 2.01 4.94 0.96
C ALA A 83 1.19 5.65 2.05
N MET A 84 1.53 6.90 2.39
CA MET A 84 0.75 7.68 3.36
C MET A 84 -0.70 7.89 2.92
N ARG A 85 -0.96 7.92 1.60
CA ARG A 85 -2.31 8.03 1.02
C ARG A 85 -3.17 6.79 1.25
N ASN A 86 -2.56 5.69 1.68
CA ASN A 86 -3.25 4.45 1.94
C ASN A 86 -3.45 4.20 3.44
N SER A 87 -4.70 4.27 3.90
CA SER A 87 -5.05 4.05 5.30
C SER A 87 -4.85 2.61 5.77
N SER A 88 -4.73 1.62 4.87
CA SER A 88 -4.44 0.23 5.26
C SER A 88 -2.99 0.02 5.69
N ILE A 89 -2.08 0.93 5.28
CA ILE A 89 -0.68 0.87 5.69
C ILE A 89 -0.58 1.45 7.11
N PRO A 90 0.02 0.74 8.09
CA PRO A 90 0.14 1.27 9.45
C PRO A 90 1.11 2.44 9.52
N THR A 91 0.85 3.36 10.45
CA THR A 91 1.72 4.52 10.71
C THR A 91 3.15 4.08 11.10
N ASP A 92 3.28 3.01 11.88
CA ASP A 92 4.58 2.45 12.26
C ASP A 92 5.40 2.00 11.04
N THR A 93 4.74 1.45 10.02
CA THR A 93 5.43 1.05 8.78
C THR A 93 5.91 2.26 7.99
N ILE A 94 5.12 3.34 7.93
CA ILE A 94 5.54 4.61 7.32
C ILE A 94 6.75 5.20 8.07
N LYS A 95 6.75 5.12 9.40
CA LYS A 95 7.88 5.55 10.24
C LYS A 95 9.13 4.74 9.92
N GLU A 96 9.05 3.41 9.97
CA GLU A 96 10.18 2.51 9.66
C GLU A 96 10.77 2.79 8.26
N TRP A 97 9.93 3.05 7.25
CA TRP A 97 10.39 3.42 5.92
C TRP A 97 11.05 4.79 5.85
N THR A 98 10.52 5.77 6.57
CA THR A 98 11.14 7.09 6.62
C THR A 98 12.53 7.01 7.27
N GLU A 99 12.66 6.22 8.34
CA GLU A 99 13.94 5.95 8.99
C GLU A 99 14.92 5.23 8.05
N ASN A 100 14.47 4.21 7.32
CA ASN A 100 15.31 3.53 6.32
C ASN A 100 15.82 4.50 5.25
N VAL A 101 14.99 5.46 4.83
CA VAL A 101 15.40 6.46 3.86
C VAL A 101 16.36 7.51 4.43
N GLU A 102 16.16 7.92 5.68
CA GLU A 102 17.12 8.78 6.39
C GLU A 102 18.49 8.09 6.53
N ILE A 103 18.50 6.79 6.84
CA ILE A 103 19.73 5.99 6.88
C ILE A 103 20.43 6.01 5.52
N MET A 104 19.72 5.80 4.40
CA MET A 104 20.31 5.89 3.06
C MET A 104 20.98 7.25 2.81
N GLN A 105 20.30 8.35 3.15
CA GLN A 105 20.86 9.70 2.98
C GLN A 105 22.09 9.91 3.85
N ASN A 106 22.08 9.39 5.08
CA ASN A 106 23.21 9.52 5.99
C ASN A 106 24.43 8.73 5.49
N ILE A 107 24.23 7.50 4.99
CA ILE A 107 25.31 6.69 4.40
C ILE A 107 25.93 7.42 3.19
N ALA A 108 25.10 7.98 2.31
CA ALA A 108 25.59 8.72 1.15
C ALA A 108 26.38 9.97 1.55
N ARG A 109 25.83 10.78 2.46
CA ARG A 109 26.40 12.09 2.84
C ARG A 109 27.62 12.01 3.76
N GLN A 110 27.77 10.91 4.50
CA GLN A 110 28.84 10.74 5.47
C GLN A 110 29.89 9.75 4.96
N PRO A 111 29.79 8.42 5.20
CA PRO A 111 30.89 7.52 4.90
C PRO A 111 31.23 7.45 3.41
N MET A 112 30.25 7.45 2.50
CA MET A 112 30.55 7.43 1.05
C MET A 112 31.20 8.73 0.56
N ALA A 113 30.70 9.89 0.99
CA ALA A 113 31.27 11.18 0.63
C ALA A 113 32.67 11.41 1.24
N ASN A 114 32.93 10.85 2.42
CA ASN A 114 34.25 10.89 3.05
C ASN A 114 35.23 9.95 2.33
N ALA A 115 34.82 8.71 2.02
CA ALA A 115 35.61 7.77 1.24
C ALA A 115 36.03 8.36 -0.12
N MET A 116 35.08 8.95 -0.86
CA MET A 116 35.36 9.62 -2.13
C MET A 116 36.39 10.76 -1.97
N ARG A 117 36.25 11.58 -0.93
CA ARG A 117 37.19 12.68 -0.66
C ARG A 117 38.59 12.17 -0.34
N SER A 118 38.71 11.11 0.45
CA SER A 118 40.00 10.52 0.79
C SER A 118 40.64 9.81 -0.41
N LEU A 119 39.90 9.04 -1.21
CA LEU A 119 40.41 8.45 -2.45
C LEU A 119 40.96 9.51 -3.41
N ARG A 120 40.22 10.62 -3.57
CA ARG A 120 40.64 11.73 -4.43
C ARG A 120 41.88 12.45 -3.89
N GLN A 121 42.00 12.64 -2.58
CA GLN A 121 43.20 13.21 -1.96
C GLN A 121 44.40 12.26 -2.10
N GLY A 122 44.21 10.96 -1.89
CA GLY A 122 45.23 9.95 -2.12
C GLY A 122 45.70 9.87 -3.58
N ALA A 123 44.80 10.09 -4.54
CA ALA A 123 45.14 10.19 -5.95
C ALA A 123 46.06 11.40 -6.23
N GLN A 124 45.73 12.56 -5.67
CA GLN A 124 46.43 13.84 -5.91
C GLN A 124 47.75 14.00 -5.14
N ASN A 125 47.86 13.40 -3.95
CA ASN A 125 48.99 13.59 -3.04
C ASN A 125 49.73 12.28 -2.77
N PRO A 126 50.78 11.95 -3.55
CA PRO A 126 51.55 10.71 -3.38
C PRO A 126 52.16 10.54 -1.98
N GLN A 127 52.48 11.63 -1.28
CA GLN A 127 53.11 11.63 0.04
C GLN A 127 52.14 11.23 1.17
N GLN A 128 50.85 11.50 1.02
CA GLN A 128 49.81 11.18 2.00
C GLN A 128 48.93 10.00 1.56
N ARG A 129 49.20 9.43 0.37
CA ARG A 129 48.40 8.37 -0.25
C ARG A 129 48.15 7.18 0.67
N SER A 130 49.16 6.71 1.41
CA SER A 130 48.98 5.58 2.33
C SER A 130 47.97 5.87 3.44
N GLU A 131 47.97 7.09 3.97
CA GLU A 131 47.06 7.50 5.03
C GLU A 131 45.65 7.69 4.46
N GLU A 132 45.54 8.41 3.35
CA GLU A 132 44.27 8.67 2.65
C GLU A 132 43.59 7.39 2.16
N VAL A 133 44.33 6.43 1.60
CA VAL A 133 43.78 5.12 1.20
C VAL A 133 43.33 4.32 2.41
N SER A 134 44.03 4.43 3.55
CA SER A 134 43.59 3.78 4.79
C SER A 134 42.31 4.40 5.34
N GLN A 135 42.19 5.73 5.31
CA GLN A 135 40.97 6.44 5.71
C GLN A 135 39.80 6.12 4.76
N ALA A 136 40.05 6.13 3.45
CA ALA A 136 39.06 5.73 2.45
C ALA A 136 38.53 4.33 2.71
N HIS A 137 39.43 3.34 2.87
CA HIS A 137 39.04 1.97 3.15
C HIS A 137 38.20 1.83 4.44
N GLN A 138 38.55 2.58 5.50
CA GLN A 138 37.76 2.57 6.74
C GLN A 138 36.35 3.13 6.52
N GLN A 139 36.22 4.23 5.79
CA GLN A 139 34.92 4.83 5.47
C GLN A 139 34.09 3.95 4.52
N GLU A 140 34.71 3.27 3.57
CA GLU A 140 34.04 2.28 2.72
C GLU A 140 33.51 1.08 3.52
N GLN A 141 34.28 0.58 4.50
CA GLN A 141 33.84 -0.49 5.39
C GLN A 141 32.68 -0.05 6.28
N GLU A 142 32.72 1.18 6.79
CA GLU A 142 31.60 1.77 7.55
C GLU A 142 30.35 1.91 6.67
N ALA A 143 30.49 2.37 5.42
CA ALA A 143 29.39 2.43 4.46
C ALA A 143 28.80 1.04 4.20
N LEU A 144 29.64 0.02 4.00
CA LEU A 144 29.21 -1.37 3.77
C LEU A 144 28.44 -1.93 4.96
N GLN A 145 28.95 -1.76 6.18
CA GLN A 145 28.27 -2.24 7.38
C GLN A 145 26.89 -1.59 7.51
N ASN A 146 26.82 -0.27 7.32
CA ASN A 146 25.55 0.46 7.40
C ASN A 146 24.56 0.05 6.29
N LEU A 147 25.05 -0.22 5.07
CA LEU A 147 24.22 -0.74 3.98
C LEU A 147 23.69 -2.15 4.27
N GLN A 148 24.52 -3.04 4.83
CA GLN A 148 24.09 -4.39 5.22
C GLN A 148 23.04 -4.35 6.33
N ASP A 149 23.22 -3.48 7.33
CA ASP A 149 22.25 -3.31 8.40
C ASP A 149 20.95 -2.67 7.90
N LEU A 150 21.03 -1.72 6.97
CA LEU A 150 19.86 -1.18 6.26
C LEU A 150 19.11 -2.27 5.51
N GLN A 151 19.81 -3.16 4.77
CA GLN A 151 19.16 -4.27 4.06
C GLN A 151 18.40 -5.19 5.00
N LYS A 152 18.99 -5.54 6.15
CA LYS A 152 18.33 -6.35 7.18
C LYS A 152 17.07 -5.67 7.71
N LYS A 153 17.16 -4.37 8.04
CA LYS A 153 16.01 -3.58 8.50
C LYS A 153 14.90 -3.54 7.44
N MET A 154 15.25 -3.25 6.20
CA MET A 154 14.29 -3.22 5.09
C MET A 154 13.64 -4.58 4.86
N ALA A 155 14.40 -5.68 4.94
CA ALA A 155 13.85 -7.03 4.84
C ALA A 155 12.85 -7.33 5.97
N ALA A 156 13.19 -7.00 7.22
CA ALA A 156 12.30 -7.19 8.36
C ALA A 156 11.01 -6.37 8.25
N THR A 157 11.12 -5.09 7.84
CA THR A 157 9.95 -4.22 7.62
C THR A 157 9.05 -4.77 6.51
N LEU A 158 9.64 -5.21 5.38
CA LEU A 158 8.88 -5.83 4.28
C LEU A 158 8.19 -7.12 4.72
N ASP A 159 8.85 -7.97 5.50
CA ASP A 159 8.27 -9.21 5.99
C ASP A 159 7.10 -8.94 6.94
N LYS A 160 7.26 -8.01 7.90
CA LYS A 160 6.19 -7.57 8.80
C LYS A 160 4.98 -7.04 8.02
N MET A 161 5.25 -6.26 6.99
CA MET A 161 4.20 -5.68 6.16
C MET A 161 3.46 -6.73 5.34
N GLN A 162 4.20 -7.65 4.72
CA GLN A 162 3.62 -8.74 3.94
C GLN A 162 2.75 -9.64 4.83
N SER A 163 3.23 -9.99 6.03
CA SER A 163 2.46 -10.73 7.04
C SER A 163 1.11 -10.05 7.32
N LYS A 164 1.13 -8.75 7.61
CA LYS A 164 -0.09 -7.98 7.89
C LYS A 164 -1.01 -7.88 6.67
N SER A 165 -0.47 -7.66 5.48
CA SER A 165 -1.25 -7.62 4.24
C SER A 165 -1.90 -8.97 3.91
N LEU A 166 -1.24 -10.09 4.22
CA LEU A 166 -1.83 -11.42 4.09
C LEU A 166 -3.03 -11.56 5.05
N ALA A 167 -2.87 -11.14 6.31
CA ALA A 167 -3.96 -11.14 7.28
C ALA A 167 -5.13 -10.24 6.86
N ASP A 168 -4.86 -9.01 6.43
CA ASP A 168 -5.89 -8.06 5.99
C ASP A 168 -6.62 -8.56 4.73
N ARG A 169 -5.92 -9.20 3.79
CA ARG A 169 -6.57 -9.81 2.62
C ARG A 169 -7.42 -11.02 2.99
N LEU A 170 -7.01 -11.83 3.97
CA LEU A 170 -7.88 -12.87 4.52
C LEU A 170 -9.14 -12.27 5.15
N ARG A 171 -9.04 -11.15 5.90
CA ARG A 171 -10.23 -10.46 6.44
C ARG A 171 -11.14 -9.96 5.33
N ALA A 172 -10.59 -9.33 4.29
CA ALA A 172 -11.37 -8.84 3.16
C ALA A 172 -12.12 -9.97 2.43
N MET A 173 -11.50 -11.15 2.31
CA MET A 173 -12.18 -12.35 1.83
C MET A 173 -13.32 -12.77 2.77
N GLY A 174 -13.08 -12.79 4.08
CA GLY A 174 -14.11 -13.08 5.08
C GLY A 174 -15.29 -12.09 5.05
N GLU A 175 -15.02 -10.79 4.87
CA GLU A 175 -16.04 -9.76 4.71
C GLU A 175 -16.86 -9.94 3.42
N THR A 176 -16.20 -10.35 2.33
CA THR A 176 -16.88 -10.65 1.06
C THR A 176 -17.84 -11.83 1.22
N GLU A 177 -17.39 -12.92 1.84
CA GLU A 177 -18.23 -14.11 2.09
C GLU A 177 -19.38 -13.81 3.06
N LYS A 178 -19.11 -13.04 4.11
CA LYS A 178 -20.15 -12.56 5.03
C LYS A 178 -21.20 -11.71 4.28
N GLY A 179 -20.74 -10.82 3.39
CA GLY A 179 -21.62 -10.01 2.56
C GLY A 179 -22.49 -10.84 1.62
N VAL A 180 -21.94 -11.91 1.04
CA VAL A 180 -22.70 -12.87 0.22
C VAL A 180 -23.78 -13.55 1.06
N ALA A 181 -23.44 -14.04 2.25
CA ALA A 181 -24.40 -14.65 3.16
C ALA A 181 -25.53 -13.68 3.59
N GLU A 182 -25.19 -12.44 3.94
CA GLU A 182 -26.18 -11.42 4.32
C GLU A 182 -27.09 -11.03 3.14
N ASN A 183 -26.55 -10.96 1.92
CA ASN A 183 -27.33 -10.67 0.71
C ASN A 183 -28.29 -11.82 0.39
N LEU A 184 -27.81 -13.06 0.50
CA LEU A 184 -28.63 -14.26 0.36
C LEU A 184 -29.73 -14.30 1.42
N GLN A 185 -29.42 -14.04 2.69
CA GLN A 185 -30.41 -14.01 3.76
C GLN A 185 -31.57 -13.04 3.47
N LYS A 186 -31.26 -11.86 2.92
CA LYS A 186 -32.25 -10.83 2.56
C LYS A 186 -33.11 -11.24 1.35
N THR A 187 -32.52 -11.95 0.39
CA THR A 187 -33.19 -12.35 -0.86
C THR A 187 -33.83 -13.74 -0.77
N LEU A 188 -33.50 -14.53 0.26
CA LEU A 188 -34.00 -15.89 0.45
C LEU A 188 -35.54 -15.97 0.48
N PRO A 189 -36.28 -15.11 1.21
CA PRO A 189 -37.74 -15.18 1.25
C PRO A 189 -38.42 -15.02 -0.12
N GLU A 190 -37.78 -14.30 -1.04
CA GLU A 190 -38.29 -14.00 -2.39
C GLU A 190 -37.80 -14.98 -3.46
N THR A 191 -36.85 -15.86 -3.12
CA THR A 191 -36.16 -16.76 -4.06
C THR A 191 -36.41 -18.24 -3.77
N ILE A 192 -36.90 -18.59 -2.57
CA ILE A 192 -37.21 -19.98 -2.17
C ILE A 192 -38.21 -20.61 -3.15
N GLY A 193 -37.86 -21.80 -3.65
CA GLY A 193 -38.74 -22.63 -4.49
C GLY A 193 -38.84 -22.18 -5.96
N LEU A 194 -38.16 -21.11 -6.35
CA LEU A 194 -38.06 -20.65 -7.74
C LEU A 194 -36.78 -21.15 -8.39
N SER A 195 -36.83 -21.45 -9.69
CA SER A 195 -35.62 -21.67 -10.48
C SER A 195 -35.02 -20.32 -10.91
N LEU A 196 -33.72 -20.26 -11.18
CA LEU A 196 -33.02 -19.02 -11.57
C LEU A 196 -33.72 -18.26 -12.71
N GLU A 197 -34.30 -18.99 -13.68
CA GLU A 197 -35.02 -18.40 -14.83
C GLU A 197 -36.34 -17.71 -14.45
N LYS A 198 -36.99 -18.18 -13.38
CA LYS A 198 -38.28 -17.69 -12.88
C LYS A 198 -38.14 -16.56 -11.86
N LEU A 199 -36.91 -16.22 -11.48
CA LEU A 199 -36.65 -15.10 -10.59
C LEU A 199 -36.91 -13.76 -11.29
N PRO A 200 -37.36 -12.73 -10.53
CA PRO A 200 -37.45 -11.38 -11.05
C PRO A 200 -36.11 -10.94 -11.67
N PRO A 201 -36.11 -10.23 -12.82
CA PRO A 201 -34.89 -9.75 -13.47
C PRO A 201 -33.86 -9.05 -12.53
N PRO A 202 -34.26 -8.18 -11.58
CA PRO A 202 -33.29 -7.56 -10.67
C PRO A 202 -32.64 -8.55 -9.70
N VAL A 203 -33.39 -9.51 -9.17
CA VAL A 203 -32.91 -10.54 -8.23
C VAL A 203 -31.98 -11.52 -8.95
N ARG A 204 -32.37 -11.95 -10.16
CA ARG A 204 -31.53 -12.80 -11.02
C ARG A 204 -30.19 -12.13 -11.37
N LYS A 205 -30.21 -10.83 -11.70
CA LYS A 205 -28.98 -10.06 -11.97
C LYS A 205 -28.09 -10.00 -10.74
N ASN A 206 -28.66 -9.79 -9.55
CA ASN A 206 -27.92 -9.78 -8.30
C ASN A 206 -27.25 -11.14 -8.01
N ILE A 207 -27.98 -12.25 -8.12
CA ILE A 207 -27.42 -13.60 -7.91
C ILE A 207 -26.30 -13.91 -8.90
N ASN A 208 -26.47 -13.56 -10.18
CA ASN A 208 -25.41 -13.73 -11.18
C ASN A 208 -24.16 -12.89 -10.86
N ASN A 209 -24.34 -11.67 -10.34
CA ASN A 209 -23.22 -10.85 -9.89
C ASN A 209 -22.54 -11.46 -8.67
N LEU A 210 -23.28 -12.00 -7.70
CA LEU A 210 -22.71 -12.73 -6.57
C LEU A 210 -21.92 -13.95 -7.03
N ALA A 211 -22.45 -14.73 -7.99
CA ALA A 211 -21.75 -15.89 -8.55
C ALA A 211 -20.44 -15.49 -9.27
N ALA A 212 -20.46 -14.39 -10.04
CA ALA A 212 -19.26 -13.86 -10.67
C ALA A 212 -18.23 -13.36 -9.64
N ASN A 213 -18.69 -12.70 -8.57
CA ASN A 213 -17.83 -12.28 -7.46
C ASN A 213 -17.21 -13.48 -6.75
N GLN A 214 -17.96 -14.58 -6.57
CA GLN A 214 -17.46 -15.82 -5.98
C GLN A 214 -16.38 -16.51 -6.84
N GLU A 215 -16.53 -16.47 -8.17
CA GLU A 215 -15.49 -16.97 -9.08
C GLU A 215 -14.20 -16.11 -8.99
N ALA A 216 -14.36 -14.79 -8.89
CA ALA A 216 -13.23 -13.88 -8.68
C ALA A 216 -12.56 -14.11 -7.32
N ALA A 217 -13.36 -14.27 -6.26
CA ALA A 217 -12.95 -14.58 -4.89
C ALA A 217 -12.12 -15.87 -4.86
N SER A 218 -12.59 -16.96 -5.48
CA SER A 218 -11.86 -18.23 -5.59
C SER A 218 -10.48 -18.06 -6.25
N LYS A 219 -10.39 -17.30 -7.35
CA LYS A 219 -9.11 -16.99 -8.03
C LYS A 219 -8.18 -16.17 -7.14
N GLN A 220 -8.72 -15.20 -6.40
CA GLN A 220 -7.95 -14.37 -5.45
C GLN A 220 -7.45 -15.19 -4.26
N THR A 221 -8.29 -16.07 -3.70
CA THR A 221 -7.92 -16.97 -2.60
C THR A 221 -6.81 -17.92 -3.01
N ARG A 222 -6.83 -18.47 -4.24
CA ARG A 222 -5.72 -19.29 -4.74
C ARG A 222 -4.40 -18.52 -4.76
N LYS A 223 -4.40 -17.30 -5.30
CA LYS A 223 -3.21 -16.44 -5.29
C LYS A 223 -2.73 -16.13 -3.87
N LEU A 224 -3.66 -15.84 -2.97
CA LEU A 224 -3.38 -15.57 -1.56
C LEU A 224 -2.75 -16.77 -0.88
N GLN A 225 -3.26 -17.98 -1.12
CA GLN A 225 -2.72 -19.23 -0.62
C GLN A 225 -1.27 -19.45 -1.09
N ASP A 226 -1.00 -19.29 -2.39
CA ASP A 226 0.36 -19.37 -2.93
C ASP A 226 1.31 -18.33 -2.32
N GLU A 227 0.80 -17.12 -2.03
CA GLU A 227 1.57 -16.05 -1.39
C GLU A 227 1.88 -16.35 0.08
N ILE A 228 0.94 -16.94 0.83
CA ILE A 228 1.18 -17.42 2.20
C ILE A 228 2.24 -18.52 2.18
N GLN A 229 2.17 -19.45 1.22
CA GLN A 229 3.16 -20.51 1.04
C GLN A 229 4.56 -19.95 0.78
N ARG A 230 4.68 -19.01 -0.18
CA ARG A 230 5.96 -18.35 -0.51
C ARG A 230 6.52 -17.60 0.69
N PHE A 231 5.65 -16.91 1.44
CA PHE A 231 6.07 -16.21 2.65
C PHE A 231 6.60 -17.19 3.70
N TYR A 232 5.91 -18.32 3.92
CA TYR A 232 6.37 -19.38 4.82
C TYR A 232 7.73 -19.97 4.39
N GLN A 233 7.92 -20.26 3.10
CA GLN A 233 9.20 -20.78 2.59
C GLN A 233 10.37 -19.82 2.83
N ARG A 234 10.13 -18.51 2.73
CA ARG A 234 11.14 -17.47 2.95
C ARG A 234 11.44 -17.22 4.42
N THR A 235 10.40 -17.12 5.24
CA THR A 235 10.50 -16.66 6.64
C THR A 235 10.50 -17.79 7.67
N GLN A 236 10.12 -19.00 7.26
CA GLN A 236 9.92 -20.17 8.12
C GLN A 236 8.92 -19.94 9.27
N SER A 237 7.99 -18.99 9.11
CA SER A 237 6.98 -18.68 10.12
C SER A 237 5.96 -19.80 10.29
N GLU A 238 6.00 -20.52 11.42
CA GLU A 238 5.10 -21.65 11.73
C GLU A 238 3.62 -21.31 11.56
N LYS A 239 3.20 -20.12 12.00
CA LYS A 239 1.82 -19.63 11.87
C LYS A 239 1.34 -19.57 10.41
N HIS A 240 2.20 -19.12 9.50
CA HIS A 240 1.86 -19.04 8.08
C HIS A 240 1.84 -20.43 7.43
N GLY A 241 2.71 -21.34 7.87
CA GLY A 241 2.67 -22.75 7.47
C GLY A 241 1.37 -23.44 7.89
N GLU A 242 0.94 -23.21 9.14
CA GLU A 242 -0.32 -23.77 9.67
C GLU A 242 -1.54 -23.24 8.93
N VAL A 243 -1.63 -21.92 8.69
CA VAL A 243 -2.73 -21.33 7.91
C VAL A 243 -2.77 -21.89 6.50
N HIS A 244 -1.62 -21.98 5.82
CA HIS A 244 -1.55 -22.57 4.49
C HIS A 244 -2.04 -24.02 4.47
N GLN A 245 -1.62 -24.84 5.44
CA GLN A 245 -2.06 -26.22 5.55
C GLN A 245 -3.57 -26.31 5.80
N GLN A 246 -4.12 -25.51 6.70
CA GLN A 246 -5.56 -25.49 6.97
C GLN A 246 -6.37 -25.05 5.74
N MET A 247 -5.86 -24.13 4.93
CA MET A 247 -6.49 -23.70 3.68
C MET A 247 -6.49 -24.82 2.62
N GLU A 248 -5.37 -25.55 2.49
CA GLU A 248 -5.25 -26.74 1.61
C GLU A 248 -6.22 -27.85 2.05
N GLU A 249 -6.21 -28.21 3.34
CA GLU A 249 -7.07 -29.27 3.89
C GLU A 249 -8.55 -28.94 3.76
N THR A 250 -8.91 -27.67 3.97
CA THR A 250 -10.28 -27.18 3.79
C THR A 250 -10.68 -27.13 2.31
N LYS A 251 -9.73 -27.14 1.38
CA LYS A 251 -9.96 -26.90 -0.05
C LYS A 251 -10.78 -25.63 -0.29
N VAL A 252 -10.37 -24.55 0.36
CA VAL A 252 -11.11 -23.27 0.38
C VAL A 252 -11.44 -22.75 -1.03
N VAL A 253 -10.53 -22.94 -1.99
CA VAL A 253 -10.72 -22.52 -3.39
C VAL A 253 -11.85 -23.29 -4.07
N ASP A 254 -11.97 -24.59 -3.79
CA ASP A 254 -13.01 -25.45 -4.34
C ASP A 254 -14.36 -25.16 -3.67
N LEU A 255 -14.36 -24.86 -2.37
CA LEU A 255 -15.57 -24.48 -1.63
C LEU A 255 -16.13 -23.14 -2.13
N LEU A 256 -15.29 -22.13 -2.39
CA LEU A 256 -15.74 -20.86 -2.98
C LEU A 256 -16.30 -21.06 -4.39
N ALA A 257 -15.70 -21.94 -5.19
CA ALA A 257 -16.23 -22.29 -6.51
C ALA A 257 -17.61 -22.98 -6.39
N GLN A 258 -17.76 -23.88 -5.41
CA GLN A 258 -19.05 -24.54 -5.11
C GLN A 258 -20.12 -23.54 -4.66
N VAL A 259 -19.79 -22.55 -3.83
CA VAL A 259 -20.72 -21.45 -3.51
C VAL A 259 -21.18 -20.74 -4.78
N GLY A 260 -20.26 -20.44 -5.70
CA GLY A 260 -20.58 -19.89 -7.01
C GLY A 260 -21.54 -20.77 -7.82
N ASP A 261 -21.39 -22.09 -7.76
CA ASP A 261 -22.28 -23.02 -8.46
C ASP A 261 -23.65 -23.16 -7.79
N PHE A 262 -23.72 -23.18 -6.46
CA PHE A 262 -24.99 -23.12 -5.73
C PHE A 262 -25.76 -21.82 -6.02
N LEU A 263 -25.07 -20.70 -6.18
CA LEU A 263 -25.68 -19.45 -6.61
C LEU A 263 -26.28 -19.55 -8.02
N LYS A 264 -25.56 -20.15 -8.97
CA LYS A 264 -26.08 -20.39 -10.34
C LYS A 264 -27.27 -21.34 -10.35
N GLU A 265 -27.29 -22.32 -9.46
CA GLU A 265 -28.40 -23.27 -9.32
C GLU A 265 -29.55 -22.72 -8.45
N ASN A 266 -29.42 -21.50 -7.92
CA ASN A 266 -30.34 -20.86 -6.99
C ASN A 266 -30.60 -21.68 -5.70
N ILE A 267 -29.58 -22.41 -5.23
CA ILE A 267 -29.60 -23.16 -3.97
C ILE A 267 -29.12 -22.24 -2.85
N GLY A 268 -29.92 -21.21 -2.56
CA GLY A 268 -29.55 -20.11 -1.67
C GLY A 268 -29.23 -20.51 -0.23
N SER A 269 -29.86 -21.57 0.31
CA SER A 269 -29.60 -22.05 1.68
C SER A 269 -28.21 -22.67 1.83
N GLN A 270 -27.78 -23.50 0.87
CA GLN A 270 -26.46 -24.13 0.86
C GLN A 270 -25.37 -23.09 0.58
N ALA A 271 -25.60 -22.19 -0.39
CA ALA A 271 -24.69 -21.08 -0.66
C ALA A 271 -24.49 -20.19 0.56
N MET A 272 -25.57 -19.85 1.29
CA MET A 272 -25.52 -19.03 2.49
C MET A 272 -24.75 -19.70 3.63
N SER A 273 -25.07 -20.96 3.94
CA SER A 273 -24.40 -21.71 5.01
C SER A 273 -22.90 -21.86 4.74
N GLN A 274 -22.51 -22.23 3.51
CA GLN A 274 -21.11 -22.35 3.15
C GLN A 274 -20.38 -21.01 3.17
N SER A 275 -21.01 -19.93 2.70
CA SER A 275 -20.42 -18.58 2.77
C SER A 275 -20.17 -18.15 4.23
N GLN A 276 -21.08 -18.48 5.17
CA GLN A 276 -20.89 -18.18 6.59
C GLN A 276 -19.73 -18.97 7.21
N GLU A 277 -19.61 -20.26 6.89
CA GLU A 277 -18.49 -21.09 7.35
C GLU A 277 -17.15 -20.61 6.80
N LEU A 278 -17.11 -20.27 5.50
CA LEU A 278 -15.92 -19.73 4.86
C LEU A 278 -15.52 -18.38 5.46
N ALA A 279 -16.48 -17.49 5.68
CA ALA A 279 -16.24 -16.21 6.35
C ALA A 279 -15.59 -16.40 7.72
N ALA A 280 -16.12 -17.31 8.55
CA ALA A 280 -15.57 -17.61 9.86
C ALA A 280 -14.13 -18.16 9.80
N LYS A 281 -13.85 -19.05 8.83
CA LYS A 281 -12.49 -19.58 8.62
C LYS A 281 -11.52 -18.49 8.18
N PHE A 282 -11.92 -17.62 7.24
CA PHE A 282 -11.10 -16.50 6.80
C PHE A 282 -10.74 -15.54 7.94
N PHE A 283 -11.71 -15.20 8.80
CA PHE A 283 -11.42 -14.39 9.99
C PHE A 283 -10.48 -15.10 10.96
N LYS A 284 -10.70 -16.39 11.22
CA LYS A 284 -9.80 -17.18 12.09
C LYS A 284 -8.37 -17.24 11.54
N TRP A 285 -8.20 -17.47 10.24
CA TRP A 285 -6.88 -17.48 9.61
C TRP A 285 -6.21 -16.11 9.68
N ALA A 286 -6.96 -15.03 9.46
CA ALA A 286 -6.43 -13.68 9.61
C ALA A 286 -5.96 -13.38 11.05
N GLU A 287 -6.72 -13.83 12.06
CA GLU A 287 -6.33 -13.69 13.46
C GLU A 287 -5.08 -14.51 13.80
N MET A 288 -4.95 -15.72 13.26
CA MET A 288 -3.73 -16.52 13.46
C MET A 288 -2.49 -15.87 12.84
N LEU A 289 -2.63 -15.18 11.69
CA LEU A 289 -1.52 -14.48 11.04
C LEU A 289 -1.12 -13.18 11.75
N ASP A 290 -2.07 -12.38 12.23
CA ASP A 290 -1.77 -11.18 13.03
C ASP A 290 -1.29 -11.53 14.45
N GLY A 291 -1.59 -12.75 14.91
CA GLY A 291 -1.44 -13.21 16.28
C GLY A 291 -2.60 -12.77 17.17
N GLU A 292 -2.86 -13.51 18.25
CA GLU A 292 -3.51 -12.91 19.43
C GLU A 292 -2.77 -11.60 19.72
N LYS A 293 -3.48 -10.52 20.01
CA LYS A 293 -2.90 -9.23 20.44
C LYS A 293 -1.94 -9.47 21.61
N GLY A 294 -0.70 -9.82 21.30
CA GLY A 294 0.40 -9.94 22.22
C GLY A 294 0.70 -8.53 22.67
N GLY A 295 0.51 -8.29 23.97
CA GLY A 295 0.75 -7.02 24.61
C GLY A 295 2.04 -6.39 24.13
N GLY A 296 1.95 -5.09 23.87
CA GLY A 296 3.09 -4.26 23.49
C GLY A 296 4.31 -4.62 24.33
N GLY A 297 5.33 -5.13 23.64
CA GLY A 297 6.68 -5.22 24.17
C GLY A 297 7.17 -3.80 24.38
N GLY A 298 6.85 -3.24 25.54
CA GLY A 298 7.47 -2.04 26.08
C GLY A 298 8.96 -2.32 26.26
N GLY A 299 9.74 -1.94 25.25
CA GLY A 299 11.19 -1.82 25.35
C GLY A 299 11.50 -0.64 26.27
N GLY A 300 11.61 -0.92 27.57
CA GLY A 300 12.18 0.00 28.53
C GLY A 300 13.65 0.25 28.21
N GLY A 301 13.93 1.40 27.61
CA GLY A 301 15.27 1.96 27.46
C GLY A 301 15.27 3.39 27.95
N GLY A 302 15.68 3.60 29.19
CA GLY A 302 15.86 4.93 29.77
C GLY A 302 16.95 5.71 29.04
N GLY A 303 16.65 6.98 28.75
CA GLY A 303 17.61 7.93 28.20
C GLY A 303 16.96 9.31 28.09
N GLY A 304 17.11 10.12 29.13
CA GLY A 304 16.58 11.47 29.19
C GLY A 304 17.19 12.39 28.11
N GLY A 305 16.30 12.94 27.29
CA GLY A 305 16.52 14.03 26.35
C GLY A 305 15.18 14.26 25.66
N GLN A 306 14.72 15.50 25.51
CA GLN A 306 13.46 15.83 24.82
C GLN A 306 13.52 15.40 23.34
N GLN A 307 13.30 14.12 23.10
CA GLN A 307 12.93 13.54 21.83
C GLN A 307 11.41 13.39 21.84
N MET A 308 10.78 13.69 20.71
CA MET A 308 9.35 13.47 20.50
C MET A 308 9.02 12.01 20.85
N SER A 309 8.00 11.77 21.67
CA SER A 309 7.64 10.39 21.99
C SER A 309 7.21 9.66 20.73
N GLU A 310 7.40 8.33 20.67
CA GLU A 310 6.96 7.53 19.53
C GLU A 310 5.46 7.71 19.24
N GLU A 311 4.66 7.91 20.29
CA GLU A 311 3.24 8.23 20.20
C GLU A 311 2.98 9.61 19.56
N ASP A 312 3.77 10.62 19.91
CA ASP A 312 3.64 11.96 19.33
C ASP A 312 4.03 11.97 17.84
N LEU A 313 5.07 11.20 17.45
CA LEU A 313 5.46 11.04 16.06
C LEU A 313 4.39 10.31 15.23
N ALA A 314 3.79 9.25 15.79
CA ALA A 314 2.70 8.54 15.14
C ALA A 314 1.50 9.47 14.89
N LYS A 315 1.11 10.28 15.87
CA LYS A 315 0.04 11.29 15.72
C LYS A 315 0.37 12.35 14.68
N MET A 316 1.62 12.78 14.60
CA MET A 316 2.08 13.71 13.57
C MET A 316 2.02 13.09 12.16
N LEU A 317 2.40 11.82 12.02
CA LEU A 317 2.24 11.07 10.77
C LEU A 317 0.77 10.87 10.39
N GLU A 318 -0.14 10.69 11.36
CA GLU A 318 -1.58 10.67 11.10
C GLU A 318 -2.08 12.00 10.53
N LEU A 319 -1.60 13.14 11.05
CA LEU A 319 -1.92 14.46 10.49
C LEU A 319 -1.39 14.61 9.07
N LEU A 320 -0.16 14.15 8.80
CA LEU A 320 0.42 14.11 7.46
C LEU A 320 -0.40 13.25 6.49
N ARG A 321 -0.89 12.09 6.94
CA ARG A 321 -1.78 11.23 6.16
C ARG A 321 -3.10 11.92 5.82
N ILE A 322 -3.70 12.64 6.77
CA ILE A 322 -4.92 13.42 6.51
C ILE A 322 -4.65 14.47 5.44
N ARG A 323 -3.51 15.17 5.53
CA ARG A 323 -3.09 16.19 4.57
C ARG A 323 -2.86 15.61 3.17
N GLU A 324 -2.15 14.50 3.04
CA GLU A 324 -1.95 13.80 1.75
C GLU A 324 -3.27 13.30 1.17
N SER A 325 -4.15 12.77 2.02
CA SER A 325 -5.47 12.30 1.58
C SER A 325 -6.35 13.45 1.09
N GLN A 326 -6.26 14.63 1.72
CA GLN A 326 -6.93 15.85 1.28
C GLN A 326 -6.42 16.31 -0.09
N GLU A 327 -5.11 16.25 -0.34
CA GLU A 327 -4.53 16.57 -1.65
C GLU A 327 -5.05 15.63 -2.76
N ASN A 328 -5.04 14.32 -2.50
CA ASN A 328 -5.57 13.33 -3.42
C ASN A 328 -7.08 13.56 -3.70
N LEU A 329 -7.85 13.91 -2.67
CA LEU A 329 -9.27 14.22 -2.82
C LEU A 329 -9.47 15.47 -3.69
N ARG A 330 -8.62 16.50 -3.53
CA ARG A 330 -8.61 17.70 -4.38
C ARG A 330 -8.26 17.37 -5.84
N GLU A 331 -7.27 16.51 -6.07
CA GLU A 331 -6.93 16.04 -7.42
C GLU A 331 -8.08 15.26 -8.07
N GLN A 332 -8.73 14.36 -7.33
CA GLN A 332 -9.90 13.62 -7.81
C GLN A 332 -11.06 14.55 -8.14
N THR A 333 -11.29 15.58 -7.31
CA THR A 333 -12.31 16.60 -7.54
C THR A 333 -12.02 17.40 -8.82
N ARG A 334 -10.76 17.80 -9.03
CA ARG A 334 -10.32 18.49 -10.26
C ARG A 334 -10.51 17.63 -11.50
N LEU A 335 -10.13 16.35 -11.45
CA LEU A 335 -10.32 15.42 -12.56
C LEU A 335 -11.81 15.21 -12.86
N LEU A 336 -12.64 15.07 -11.81
CA LEU A 336 -14.08 14.94 -11.97
C LEU A 336 -14.70 16.18 -12.61
N ASP A 337 -14.24 17.39 -12.25
CA ASP A 337 -14.72 18.63 -12.83
C ASP A 337 -14.36 18.77 -14.33
N VAL A 338 -13.13 18.39 -14.71
CA VAL A 338 -12.67 18.40 -16.11
C VAL A 338 -13.49 17.43 -16.96
N PHE A 339 -13.79 16.25 -16.45
CA PHE A 339 -14.49 15.18 -17.18
C PHE A 339 -15.99 15.06 -16.84
N LYS A 340 -16.62 16.12 -16.31
CA LYS A 340 -18.05 16.08 -15.94
C LYS A 340 -19.01 15.99 -17.11
N LYS A 341 -18.62 16.50 -18.30
CA LYS A 341 -19.49 16.51 -19.49
C LYS A 341 -19.63 15.09 -20.05
N GLY A 342 -20.85 14.56 -20.06
CA GLY A 342 -21.18 13.24 -20.63
C GLY A 342 -20.96 12.05 -19.68
N ARG A 343 -20.69 12.31 -18.40
CA ARG A 343 -20.48 11.26 -17.39
C ARG A 343 -21.77 10.98 -16.62
N GLU A 344 -22.42 9.85 -16.90
CA GLU A 344 -23.66 9.45 -16.23
C GLU A 344 -23.47 9.21 -14.72
N THR A 345 -22.25 8.86 -14.28
CA THR A 345 -21.91 8.58 -12.88
C THR A 345 -21.53 9.82 -12.07
N TYR A 346 -21.62 11.03 -12.65
CA TYR A 346 -21.11 12.25 -12.01
C TYR A 346 -21.68 12.46 -10.59
N THR A 347 -22.98 12.29 -10.39
CA THR A 347 -23.64 12.46 -9.09
C THR A 347 -23.22 11.41 -8.06
N GLU A 348 -23.02 10.16 -8.49
CA GLU A 348 -22.52 9.08 -7.64
C GLU A 348 -21.06 9.33 -7.25
N ASP A 349 -20.24 9.78 -8.20
CA ASP A 349 -18.82 10.05 -7.98
C ASP A 349 -18.62 11.27 -7.06
N THR A 350 -19.43 12.33 -7.17
CA THR A 350 -19.41 13.45 -6.21
C THR A 350 -19.85 13.01 -4.82
N SER A 351 -20.85 12.12 -4.70
CA SER A 351 -21.30 11.57 -3.41
C SER A 351 -20.21 10.71 -2.74
N LYS A 352 -19.48 9.91 -3.53
CA LYS A 352 -18.30 9.16 -3.03
C LYS A 352 -17.21 10.11 -2.53
N LEU A 353 -16.94 11.21 -3.25
CA LEU A 353 -15.97 12.22 -2.81
C LEU A 353 -16.43 12.92 -1.53
N ALA A 354 -17.71 13.28 -1.40
CA ALA A 354 -18.27 13.86 -0.18
C ALA A 354 -18.10 12.92 1.01
N THR A 355 -18.36 11.63 0.83
CA THR A 355 -18.19 10.60 1.86
C THR A 355 -16.72 10.51 2.33
N LYS A 356 -15.77 10.57 1.39
CA LYS A 356 -14.34 10.62 1.71
C LYS A 356 -13.98 11.90 2.49
N GLN A 357 -14.51 13.04 2.07
CA GLN A 357 -14.27 14.34 2.70
C GLN A 357 -14.76 14.37 4.16
N HIS A 358 -15.97 13.86 4.40
CA HIS A 358 -16.51 13.66 5.77
C HIS A 358 -15.66 12.71 6.61
N GLY A 359 -15.11 11.66 5.99
CA GLY A 359 -14.18 10.75 6.65
C GLY A 359 -12.94 11.48 7.16
N LEU A 360 -12.32 12.31 6.31
CA LEU A 360 -11.13 13.09 6.66
C LEU A 360 -11.42 14.11 7.76
N SER A 361 -12.54 14.84 7.68
CA SER A 361 -12.98 15.75 8.74
C SER A 361 -13.16 15.01 10.08
N ARG A 362 -13.81 13.84 10.06
CA ARG A 362 -13.99 13.04 11.28
C ARG A 362 -12.65 12.60 11.89
N ASP A 363 -11.70 12.16 11.07
CA ASP A 363 -10.41 11.69 11.54
C ASP A 363 -9.55 12.86 12.08
N LEU A 364 -9.58 14.01 11.43
CA LEU A 364 -8.96 15.25 11.93
C LEU A 364 -9.59 15.70 13.25
N GLY A 365 -10.93 15.57 13.36
CA GLY A 365 -11.69 15.87 14.56
C GLY A 365 -11.40 14.95 15.76
N LYS A 366 -10.93 13.72 15.53
CA LYS A 366 -10.40 12.84 16.59
C LYS A 366 -9.01 13.31 17.01
N LEU A 367 -8.15 13.58 16.02
CA LEU A 367 -6.75 13.91 16.23
C LEU A 367 -6.58 15.24 16.99
N LYS A 368 -7.40 16.26 16.71
CA LYS A 368 -7.35 17.58 17.40
C LYS A 368 -7.60 17.54 18.90
N LYS A 369 -8.19 16.45 19.41
CA LYS A 369 -8.45 16.27 20.85
C LYS A 369 -7.19 15.91 21.61
N ASP A 370 -6.14 15.48 20.91
CA ASP A 370 -4.88 15.13 21.52
C ASP A 370 -4.16 16.37 22.07
N ARG A 371 -3.43 16.17 23.18
CA ARG A 371 -2.66 17.23 23.84
C ARG A 371 -1.53 17.75 22.95
N LEU A 372 -0.98 16.90 22.08
CA LEU A 372 0.06 17.28 21.12
C LEU A 372 -0.35 18.49 20.26
N PHE A 373 -1.62 18.55 19.87
CA PHE A 373 -2.12 19.57 18.95
C PHE A 373 -2.68 20.82 19.63
N ASN A 374 -2.50 21.01 20.93
CA ASN A 374 -3.07 22.16 21.63
C ASN A 374 -2.64 23.51 21.02
N LYS A 375 -1.38 23.63 20.59
CA LYS A 375 -0.89 24.83 19.89
C LYS A 375 -1.37 24.92 18.44
N ALA A 376 -1.65 23.76 17.82
CA ALA A 376 -2.10 23.66 16.44
C ALA A 376 -3.63 23.68 16.27
N ARG A 377 -4.38 23.67 17.38
CA ARG A 377 -5.82 23.40 17.41
C ARG A 377 -6.63 24.38 16.57
N ALA A 378 -6.29 25.67 16.61
CA ALA A 378 -6.99 26.69 15.84
C ALA A 378 -6.93 26.42 14.33
N TRP A 379 -5.75 26.05 13.80
CA TRP A 379 -5.61 25.70 12.39
C TRP A 379 -6.31 24.37 12.07
N MET A 380 -6.25 23.38 12.95
CA MET A 380 -6.98 22.11 12.76
C MET A 380 -8.51 22.26 12.84
N GLU A 381 -9.00 23.23 13.59
CA GLU A 381 -10.43 23.58 13.63
C GLU A 381 -10.86 24.26 12.33
N GLY A 382 -10.12 25.27 11.87
CA GLY A 382 -10.39 25.88 10.57
C GLY A 382 -10.27 24.88 9.41
N ALA A 383 -9.31 23.96 9.47
CA ALA A 383 -9.19 22.90 8.48
C ALA A 383 -10.41 21.96 8.49
N ASN A 384 -10.93 21.58 9.66
CA ASN A 384 -12.19 20.80 9.75
C ASN A 384 -13.36 21.55 9.13
N GLU A 385 -13.52 22.85 9.43
CA GLU A 385 -14.60 23.67 8.89
C GLU A 385 -14.53 23.75 7.36
N ALA A 386 -13.34 24.02 6.80
CA ALA A 386 -13.12 24.02 5.36
C ALA A 386 -13.37 22.64 4.71
N MET A 387 -13.05 21.55 5.41
CA MET A 387 -13.38 20.19 4.96
C MET A 387 -14.89 19.94 4.97
N ASP A 388 -15.61 20.40 5.99
CA ASP A 388 -17.07 20.26 6.09
C ASP A 388 -17.77 21.08 4.98
N ASP A 389 -17.28 22.29 4.68
CA ASP A 389 -17.74 23.12 3.57
C ASP A 389 -17.52 22.44 2.21
N ALA A 390 -16.32 21.88 2.01
CA ALA A 390 -16.01 21.09 0.81
C ALA A 390 -16.95 19.88 0.67
N ALA A 391 -17.26 19.19 1.77
CA ALA A 391 -18.18 18.05 1.77
C ALA A 391 -19.60 18.49 1.40
N ALA A 392 -20.08 19.60 1.97
CA ALA A 392 -21.39 20.17 1.67
C ALA A 392 -21.53 20.60 0.20
N HIS A 393 -20.45 21.08 -0.43
CA HIS A 393 -20.44 21.34 -1.87
C HIS A 393 -20.50 20.04 -2.69
N LEU A 394 -19.71 19.02 -2.35
CA LEU A 394 -19.70 17.74 -3.04
C LEU A 394 -21.04 16.98 -2.94
N GLU A 395 -21.78 17.15 -1.84
CA GLU A 395 -23.15 16.63 -1.68
C GLU A 395 -24.17 17.28 -2.61
N ARG A 396 -23.90 18.50 -3.10
CA ARG A 396 -24.72 19.26 -4.06
C ARG A 396 -24.21 19.10 -5.50
N PRO A 397 -23.74 17.90 -5.86
CA PRO A 397 -22.88 17.60 -7.01
C PRO A 397 -22.02 18.74 -7.56
N ARG A 398 -21.36 19.49 -6.68
CA ARG A 398 -20.60 20.69 -7.05
C ARG A 398 -19.09 20.41 -6.97
N THR A 399 -18.39 20.48 -8.09
CA THR A 399 -16.93 20.24 -8.19
C THR A 399 -16.14 21.43 -8.74
N ASP A 400 -16.82 22.57 -8.92
CA ASP A 400 -16.24 23.80 -9.44
C ASP A 400 -15.43 24.55 -8.36
N GLU A 401 -15.08 25.80 -8.67
CA GLU A 401 -14.11 26.61 -7.94
C GLU A 401 -14.37 26.72 -6.42
N PRO A 402 -15.61 26.86 -5.91
CA PRO A 402 -15.84 26.89 -4.47
C PRO A 402 -15.49 25.59 -3.73
N THR A 403 -15.75 24.43 -4.34
CA THR A 403 -15.32 23.15 -3.78
C THR A 403 -13.80 23.05 -3.73
N PHE A 404 -13.15 23.46 -4.83
CA PHE A 404 -11.70 23.43 -4.94
C PHE A 404 -11.02 24.39 -3.95
N ASN A 405 -11.60 25.58 -3.74
CA ASN A 405 -11.09 26.57 -2.78
C ASN A 405 -11.23 26.06 -1.35
N ALA A 406 -12.40 25.54 -0.95
CA ALA A 406 -12.58 24.96 0.38
C ALA A 406 -11.60 23.81 0.64
N GLN A 407 -11.35 22.94 -0.36
CA GLN A 407 -10.33 21.89 -0.25
C GLN A 407 -8.91 22.45 -0.12
N THR A 408 -8.60 23.55 -0.81
CA THR A 408 -7.30 24.23 -0.76
C THR A 408 -7.09 24.93 0.57
N ASP A 409 -8.12 25.57 1.12
CA ASP A 409 -8.09 26.20 2.43
C ASP A 409 -7.85 25.16 3.52
N ALA A 410 -8.55 24.02 3.45
CA ALA A 410 -8.29 22.88 4.33
C ALA A 410 -6.82 22.41 4.26
N MET A 411 -6.24 22.29 3.07
CA MET A 411 -4.82 21.92 2.92
C MET A 411 -3.87 22.95 3.52
N ASN A 412 -4.07 24.24 3.24
CA ASN A 412 -3.21 25.31 3.75
C ASN A 412 -3.24 25.37 5.28
N LEU A 413 -4.42 25.17 5.88
CA LEU A 413 -4.58 25.13 7.33
C LEU A 413 -3.95 23.89 7.96
N LEU A 414 -4.01 22.73 7.30
CA LEU A 414 -3.25 21.56 7.73
C LEU A 414 -1.74 21.79 7.64
N ASP A 415 -1.26 22.47 6.61
CA ASP A 415 0.16 22.80 6.44
C ASP A 415 0.64 23.76 7.55
N GLU A 416 -0.16 24.76 7.92
CA GLU A 416 0.16 25.64 9.06
C GLU A 416 0.08 24.89 10.41
N ALA A 417 -0.88 23.98 10.58
CA ALA A 417 -0.93 23.10 11.76
C ALA A 417 0.35 22.26 11.88
N LEU A 418 0.78 21.61 10.80
CA LEU A 418 2.01 20.82 10.72
C LEU A 418 3.27 21.66 11.00
N LYS A 419 3.34 22.87 10.44
CA LYS A 419 4.44 23.81 10.64
C LYS A 419 4.53 24.31 12.07
N SER A 420 3.40 24.57 12.71
CA SER A 420 3.36 25.02 14.11
C SER A 420 3.88 23.97 15.08
N LEU A 421 3.62 22.68 14.80
CA LEU A 421 4.15 21.56 15.56
C LEU A 421 5.68 21.51 15.40
N MET A 422 6.18 21.69 14.18
CA MET A 422 7.63 21.70 13.92
C MET A 422 8.37 22.85 14.60
N GLN A 423 7.82 24.07 14.55
CA GLN A 423 8.44 25.24 15.19
C GLN A 423 8.48 25.11 16.72
N SER A 424 7.51 24.42 17.30
CA SER A 424 7.49 24.15 18.74
C SER A 424 8.61 23.21 19.22
N ASN A 425 9.15 22.38 18.32
CA ASN A 425 10.24 21.44 18.60
C ASN A 425 11.65 21.98 18.27
N GLN A 426 11.75 23.15 17.63
CA GLN A 426 13.03 23.70 17.17
C GLN A 426 13.85 24.41 18.27
N GLN A 427 13.35 24.45 19.51
CA GLN A 427 14.07 25.02 20.66
C GLN A 427 15.02 24.05 21.38
N GLY A 428 15.13 22.79 20.94
CA GLY A 428 16.09 21.81 21.47
C GLY A 428 17.14 21.39 20.44
N GLN A 429 18.40 21.76 20.65
CA GLN A 429 19.53 21.24 19.88
C GLN A 429 19.70 19.74 20.14
N GLY A 430 19.33 18.89 19.17
CA GLY A 430 19.65 17.47 19.13
C GLY A 430 19.90 17.05 17.69
N GLN A 431 21.17 16.89 17.32
CA GLN A 431 21.59 16.42 15.99
C GLN A 431 21.45 14.89 15.89
N GLY A 432 20.91 14.39 14.78
CA GLY A 432 21.12 12.99 14.35
C GLY A 432 19.91 12.30 13.72
N GLN A 433 18.74 12.34 14.36
CA GLN A 433 17.62 11.44 14.00
C GLN A 433 16.26 12.14 13.79
N GLN A 434 16.14 13.42 14.17
CA GLN A 434 14.97 14.25 13.83
C GLN A 434 15.15 15.06 12.54
N GLN A 435 16.38 15.11 12.02
CA GLN A 435 16.72 15.97 10.89
C GLN A 435 16.25 15.36 9.57
N GLY A 436 16.26 14.03 9.40
CA GLY A 436 15.72 13.37 8.22
C GLY A 436 14.19 13.38 8.17
N MET A 437 13.50 13.20 9.30
CA MET A 437 12.04 13.40 9.37
C MET A 437 11.64 14.86 9.07
N MET A 438 12.40 15.83 9.58
CA MET A 438 12.18 17.25 9.31
C MET A 438 12.52 17.60 7.85
N ALA A 439 13.58 17.02 7.28
CA ALA A 439 13.92 17.14 5.87
C ALA A 439 12.87 16.48 4.96
N PHE A 440 12.31 15.33 5.37
CA PHE A 440 11.21 14.67 4.68
C PHE A 440 9.97 15.57 4.62
N MET A 441 9.63 16.20 5.75
CA MET A 441 8.48 17.10 5.84
C MET A 441 8.71 18.43 5.11
N GLN A 442 9.93 18.96 5.13
CA GLN A 442 10.33 20.12 4.35
C GLN A 442 10.34 19.82 2.84
N MET A 443 10.71 18.60 2.45
CA MET A 443 10.66 18.11 1.07
C MET A 443 9.23 17.78 0.62
N MET A 444 8.31 17.48 1.54
CA MET A 444 6.86 17.42 1.28
C MET A 444 6.34 18.81 0.93
N ALA A 445 6.65 19.80 1.76
CA ALA A 445 6.26 21.18 1.53
C ALA A 445 6.90 21.78 0.25
N MET A 446 8.16 21.46 -0.04
CA MET A 446 8.87 21.94 -1.25
C MET A 446 8.46 21.26 -2.55
N GLY A 447 7.79 20.11 -2.51
CA GLY A 447 7.15 19.52 -3.70
C GLY A 447 6.06 20.44 -4.31
N GLN A 448 5.68 21.50 -3.60
CA GLN A 448 4.70 22.50 -4.02
C GLN A 448 5.28 23.76 -4.68
N ALA A 449 6.61 23.89 -4.80
CA ALA A 449 7.19 25.02 -5.52
C ALA A 449 7.04 24.80 -7.04
N LYS A 450 5.88 25.17 -7.60
CA LYS A 450 5.80 25.51 -9.02
C LYS A 450 6.90 26.54 -9.31
N PRO A 451 7.70 26.40 -10.38
CA PRO A 451 8.58 27.48 -10.80
C PRO A 451 7.73 28.71 -11.06
N GLN A 452 7.98 29.75 -10.28
CA GLN A 452 7.38 31.06 -10.43
C GLN A 452 7.80 31.56 -11.82
N VAL A 453 6.83 31.62 -12.73
CA VAL A 453 7.00 32.17 -14.07
C VAL A 453 7.29 33.66 -13.88
N GLY A 454 8.58 34.01 -13.87
CA GLY A 454 9.03 35.37 -14.00
C GLY A 454 8.70 35.86 -15.41
N GLU A 455 7.96 36.96 -15.47
CA GLU A 455 7.80 37.78 -16.66
C GLU A 455 9.18 38.23 -17.16
N GLN A 456 9.59 37.79 -18.36
CA GLN A 456 10.12 38.68 -19.39
C GLN A 456 10.25 37.98 -20.76
N PRO A 457 10.15 38.74 -21.86
CA PRO A 457 9.77 38.27 -23.18
C PRO A 457 10.97 37.94 -24.06
N GLY A 458 10.79 37.05 -25.04
CA GLY A 458 11.74 36.89 -26.13
C GLY A 458 11.78 35.47 -26.65
N GLY A 459 11.18 35.27 -27.81
CA GLY A 459 11.00 33.95 -28.41
C GLY A 459 12.28 33.28 -28.90
N GLN A 460 12.20 31.95 -29.00
CA GLN A 460 12.50 31.20 -30.21
C GLN A 460 12.14 29.73 -29.97
N THR A 461 11.15 29.25 -30.72
CA THR A 461 10.83 27.82 -30.88
C THR A 461 11.92 27.18 -31.76
N PRO A 462 12.35 25.97 -31.42
CA PRO A 462 12.20 24.85 -32.35
C PRO A 462 11.81 23.56 -31.58
N GLY A 463 10.71 22.89 -31.87
CA GLY A 463 10.53 22.06 -33.07
C GLY A 463 10.43 20.59 -32.63
N GLY A 464 9.22 20.14 -32.27
CA GLY A 464 8.94 18.76 -31.85
C GLY A 464 7.71 18.21 -32.57
N ASN A 465 7.92 17.14 -33.34
CA ASN A 465 6.93 16.46 -34.18
C ASN A 465 5.63 16.15 -33.44
N THR A 466 4.53 16.64 -34.02
CA THR A 466 3.15 16.25 -33.72
C THR A 466 2.74 15.20 -34.75
N GLY A 467 2.50 13.97 -34.33
CA GLY A 467 1.99 12.92 -35.21
C GLY A 467 1.70 11.62 -34.46
N GLY A 468 0.42 11.40 -34.12
CA GLY A 468 -0.04 10.14 -33.55
C GLY A 468 -1.32 10.29 -32.72
N GLY A 469 -2.44 10.56 -33.40
CA GLY A 469 -3.77 10.58 -32.78
C GLY A 469 -4.25 9.21 -32.27
N PRO A 470 -5.42 9.18 -31.61
CA PRO A 470 -5.93 8.01 -30.90
C PRO A 470 -6.27 6.88 -31.89
N SER A 471 -5.83 5.67 -31.59
CA SER A 471 -6.13 4.50 -32.39
C SER A 471 -7.56 4.02 -32.18
N ASP A 472 -8.47 4.42 -33.07
CA ASP A 472 -9.76 3.76 -33.29
C ASP A 472 -9.56 2.47 -34.09
N ARG A 473 -9.26 1.37 -33.40
CA ARG A 473 -9.32 0.02 -33.98
C ARG A 473 -10.61 -0.67 -33.53
N PRO A 474 -11.54 -1.00 -34.44
CA PRO A 474 -12.64 -1.89 -34.12
C PRO A 474 -12.09 -3.29 -33.81
N ASN A 475 -12.59 -3.89 -32.73
CA ASN A 475 -12.20 -5.22 -32.27
C ASN A 475 -12.57 -6.26 -33.33
N GLN A 476 -11.62 -7.09 -33.75
CA GLN A 476 -11.87 -8.15 -34.73
C GLN A 476 -12.76 -9.24 -34.14
N THR A 477 -13.82 -9.58 -34.87
CA THR A 477 -14.72 -10.70 -34.59
C THR A 477 -14.00 -12.03 -34.87
N TYR A 478 -13.74 -12.79 -33.80
CA TYR A 478 -13.36 -14.20 -33.91
C TYR A 478 -14.60 -15.01 -34.33
N THR A 479 -14.58 -15.56 -35.54
CA THR A 479 -15.55 -16.57 -36.00
C THR A 479 -15.06 -17.94 -35.56
N GLY A 480 -15.53 -18.39 -34.39
CA GLY A 480 -15.38 -19.78 -33.95
C GLY A 480 -16.31 -20.68 -34.75
N ASP A 481 -15.73 -21.69 -35.41
CA ASP A 481 -16.40 -22.70 -36.23
C ASP A 481 -17.50 -23.43 -35.42
N MET A 482 -18.77 -23.17 -35.75
CA MET A 482 -19.91 -23.92 -35.23
C MET A 482 -19.97 -25.29 -35.92
N ARG A 483 -19.32 -26.30 -35.33
CA ARG A 483 -19.64 -27.71 -35.61
C ARG A 483 -20.28 -28.34 -34.38
N GLY A 484 -21.61 -28.28 -34.37
CA GLY A 484 -22.43 -29.08 -33.48
C GLY A 484 -22.21 -30.56 -33.74
N ARG A 485 -21.64 -31.26 -32.75
CA ARG A 485 -21.58 -32.72 -32.73
C ARG A 485 -22.88 -33.22 -32.11
N THR A 486 -23.77 -33.75 -32.94
CA THR A 486 -25.01 -34.42 -32.55
C THR A 486 -24.71 -35.66 -31.71
N GLY A 487 -25.08 -35.63 -30.42
CA GLY A 487 -25.16 -36.80 -29.53
C GLY A 487 -26.61 -37.32 -29.46
N PRO A 488 -26.82 -38.62 -29.19
CA PRO A 488 -28.09 -39.30 -29.49
C PRO A 488 -29.22 -38.96 -28.50
N SER A 489 -30.44 -38.96 -29.05
CA SER A 489 -31.72 -38.73 -28.40
C SER A 489 -31.90 -39.52 -27.09
N ARG A 490 -32.26 -38.82 -26.01
CA ARG A 490 -32.81 -39.44 -24.79
C ARG A 490 -34.31 -39.25 -24.76
N THR A 491 -35.00 -40.38 -24.78
CA THR A 491 -36.44 -40.56 -24.57
C THR A 491 -36.87 -40.01 -23.22
N THR A 492 -37.94 -39.22 -23.21
CA THR A 492 -38.64 -38.79 -22.00
C THR A 492 -39.50 -39.94 -21.49
N GLU A 493 -39.16 -40.49 -20.31
CA GLU A 493 -40.02 -41.42 -19.60
C GLU A 493 -40.90 -40.63 -18.62
N ARG A 494 -42.21 -40.66 -18.85
CA ARG A 494 -43.21 -40.22 -17.88
C ARG A 494 -43.43 -41.36 -16.90
N VAL A 495 -43.21 -41.13 -15.61
CA VAL A 495 -43.74 -41.98 -14.55
C VAL A 495 -44.50 -41.12 -13.54
N SER A 496 -45.79 -41.41 -13.49
CA SER A 496 -46.79 -40.93 -12.55
C SER A 496 -46.78 -41.75 -11.26
N GLY A 497 -46.85 -41.05 -10.12
CA GLY A 497 -47.70 -41.43 -8.99
C GLY A 497 -47.16 -42.37 -7.90
N SER A 498 -47.29 -41.89 -6.66
CA SER A 498 -47.50 -42.62 -5.40
C SER A 498 -46.29 -43.25 -4.66
N GLY A 499 -45.92 -42.62 -3.54
CA GLY A 499 -45.10 -43.23 -2.48
C GLY A 499 -44.62 -42.21 -1.46
N THR A 500 -45.35 -42.06 -0.36
CA THR A 500 -45.02 -41.38 0.92
C THR A 500 -43.57 -40.86 1.08
N ARG A 501 -43.39 -39.54 0.92
CA ARG A 501 -42.16 -38.85 1.35
C ARG A 501 -42.11 -38.80 2.88
N VAL A 502 -41.22 -39.59 3.46
CA VAL A 502 -40.56 -39.16 4.70
C VAL A 502 -39.82 -37.86 4.35
N LEU A 503 -40.18 -36.76 5.02
CA LEU A 503 -39.58 -35.45 4.80
C LEU A 503 -38.04 -35.54 4.87
N PRO A 504 -37.31 -35.05 3.85
CA PRO A 504 -35.85 -34.93 3.91
C PRO A 504 -35.39 -34.11 5.11
N ALA A 505 -34.24 -34.47 5.71
CA ALA A 505 -33.69 -33.79 6.88
C ALA A 505 -33.51 -32.27 6.68
N GLU A 506 -33.32 -31.85 5.43
CA GLU A 506 -33.21 -30.46 4.95
C GLU A 506 -34.40 -29.58 5.35
N TYR A 507 -35.60 -30.14 5.50
CA TYR A 507 -36.79 -29.39 5.92
C TYR A 507 -36.90 -29.21 7.43
N ARG A 508 -36.17 -29.99 8.24
CA ARG A 508 -36.19 -29.82 9.71
C ARG A 508 -35.40 -28.59 10.12
N GLU A 509 -34.23 -28.40 9.54
CA GLU A 509 -33.34 -27.27 9.83
C GLU A 509 -33.89 -25.95 9.28
N ALA A 510 -34.51 -25.98 8.09
CA ALA A 510 -35.23 -24.85 7.52
C ALA A 510 -36.45 -24.41 8.36
N LEU A 511 -37.18 -25.38 8.95
CA LEU A 511 -38.29 -25.08 9.88
C LEU A 511 -37.76 -24.55 11.22
N GLN A 512 -36.66 -25.07 11.75
CA GLN A 512 -36.03 -24.60 12.99
C GLN A 512 -35.53 -23.15 12.85
N ASN A 513 -34.92 -22.81 11.73
CA ASN A 513 -34.47 -21.44 11.44
C ASN A 513 -35.64 -20.47 11.19
N TYR A 514 -36.74 -20.96 10.58
CA TYR A 514 -37.97 -20.19 10.44
C TYR A 514 -38.63 -19.91 11.81
N PHE A 515 -38.71 -20.88 12.71
CA PHE A 515 -39.23 -20.68 14.07
C PHE A 515 -38.33 -19.77 14.92
N ASN A 516 -37.00 -19.92 14.85
CA ASN A 516 -36.06 -19.04 15.54
C ASN A 516 -36.12 -17.58 15.04
N ALA A 517 -36.42 -17.37 13.75
CA ALA A 517 -36.60 -16.04 13.18
C ALA A 517 -37.92 -15.38 13.62
N ILE A 518 -38.96 -16.17 13.86
CA ILE A 518 -40.25 -15.68 14.37
C ILE A 518 -40.20 -15.41 15.88
N GLU A 519 -39.48 -16.23 16.66
CA GLU A 519 -39.33 -15.99 18.11
C GLU A 519 -38.47 -14.77 18.45
N LYS A 520 -37.54 -14.35 17.57
CA LYS A 520 -36.80 -13.09 17.73
C LYS A 520 -37.56 -11.84 17.26
N ALA A 521 -38.71 -12.03 16.62
CA ALA A 521 -39.55 -10.96 16.08
C ALA A 521 -40.78 -10.64 16.96
N ASN A 522 -40.89 -11.25 18.16
CA ASN A 522 -41.85 -10.92 19.20
C ASN A 522 -41.18 -10.35 20.44
#